data_AF-A0A523L2C2-F1
#
_entry.id   AF-A0A523L2C2-F1
#
_cell.length_a   1.000
_cell.length_b   1.000
_cell.length_c   1.000
_cell.angle_alpha   90.00
_cell.angle_beta   90.00
_cell.angle_gamma   90.00
#
_symmetry.space_group_name_H-M   'P 1'
#
loop_
_entity.id
_entity.type
_entity.pdbx_description
1 polymer ?
#
loop_
_entity_poly.entity_id
_entity_poly.type
_entity_poly.pdbx_seq_one_letter_code
_entity_poly.pdbx_strand_id
1 'polypeptide(L)'
;MLTIKRTCTNKIITRALASDSKPLLAILLPDADDCIPCTDIQHMNELLDQNPKAIIVYNQHPQTSQLIDQLQISAAQIFIEIRQDTKGVLGLQALRKQDGRAETLELVYL
;
A
#
# COMPACT_ATOMS: atom_id res chain seq x y z
N MET A 1 -13.21 -5.48 5.99
CA MET A 1 -12.92 -4.24 6.73
C MET A 1 -11.45 -4.21 7.09
N LEU A 2 -10.77 -3.09 6.84
CA LEU A 2 -9.38 -2.82 7.23
C LEU A 2 -9.36 -1.58 8.11
N THR A 3 -8.74 -1.68 9.28
CA THR A 3 -8.66 -0.58 10.23
C THR A 3 -7.28 0.04 10.20
N ILE A 4 -7.20 1.36 10.03
CA ILE A 4 -5.93 2.11 10.06
C ILE A 4 -6.06 3.34 10.96
N LYS A 5 -4.96 3.71 11.61
CA LYS A 5 -4.89 4.95 12.39
C LYS A 5 -4.99 6.16 11.45
N ARG A 6 -5.78 7.17 11.82
CA ARG A 6 -5.88 8.42 11.05
C ARG A 6 -4.51 9.11 10.84
N THR A 7 -3.63 9.01 11.84
CA THR A 7 -2.26 9.52 11.75
C THR A 7 -1.46 8.84 10.65
N CYS A 8 -1.62 7.52 10.47
CA CYS A 8 -0.98 6.76 9.41
C CYS A 8 -1.51 7.18 8.02
N THR A 9 -2.82 7.38 7.88
CA THR A 9 -3.44 7.91 6.64
C THR A 9 -2.79 9.22 6.21
N ASN A 10 -2.65 10.16 7.15
CA ASN A 10 -2.06 11.47 6.87
C ASN A 10 -0.60 11.34 6.40
N LYS A 11 0.19 10.45 7.00
CA LYS A 11 1.58 10.23 6.59
C LYS A 11 1.69 9.60 5.20
N ILE A 12 0.83 8.61 4.90
CA ILE A 12 0.77 7.99 3.57
C ILE A 12 0.46 9.05 2.50
N ILE A 13 -0.56 9.88 2.73
CA ILE A 13 -0.95 10.96 1.80
C ILE A 13 0.17 11.99 1.67
N THR A 14 0.77 12.43 2.78
CA THR A 14 1.87 13.39 2.77
C THR A 14 3.06 12.87 1.96
N ARG A 15 3.37 11.58 2.08
CA ARG A 15 4.44 10.94 1.31
C ARG A 15 4.10 10.86 -0.17
N ALA A 16 2.86 10.53 -0.51
CA ALA A 16 2.40 10.53 -1.89
C ALA A 16 2.51 11.91 -2.55
N LEU A 17 2.17 12.98 -1.83
CA LEU A 17 2.35 14.36 -2.30
C LEU A 17 3.83 14.72 -2.49
N ALA A 18 4.71 14.28 -1.59
CA ALA A 18 6.15 14.52 -1.71
C ALA A 18 6.81 13.72 -2.85
N SER A 19 6.22 12.58 -3.19
CA SER A 19 6.66 11.70 -4.28
C SER A 19 5.94 11.98 -5.59
N ASP A 20 5.45 13.21 -5.82
CA ASP A 20 4.72 13.55 -7.04
C ASP A 20 5.49 13.10 -8.29
N SER A 21 4.80 12.33 -9.14
CA SER A 21 5.34 11.67 -10.34
C SER A 21 6.47 10.65 -10.13
N LYS A 22 6.69 10.13 -8.93
CA LYS A 22 7.65 9.05 -8.63
C LYS A 22 6.94 7.77 -8.19
N PRO A 23 7.53 6.59 -8.42
CA PRO A 23 7.01 5.37 -7.82
C PRO A 23 7.05 5.45 -6.30
N LEU A 24 5.94 5.08 -5.66
CA LEU A 24 5.83 4.93 -4.22
C LEU A 24 5.36 3.51 -3.95
N LEU A 25 6.22 2.74 -3.28
CA LEU A 25 5.94 1.43 -2.75
C LEU A 25 6.44 1.40 -1.30
N ALA A 26 5.61 0.92 -0.38
CA ALA A 26 5.93 0.89 1.03
C ALA A 26 5.21 -0.27 1.73
N ILE A 27 5.70 -0.65 2.90
CA ILE A 27 5.09 -1.65 3.77
C ILE A 27 4.56 -0.96 5.02
N LEU A 28 3.30 -1.21 5.35
CA LEU A 28 2.70 -0.84 6.62
C LEU A 28 2.59 -2.10 7.50
N LEU A 29 3.39 -2.14 8.55
CA LEU A 29 3.30 -3.21 9.55
C LEU A 29 2.04 -3.03 10.41
N PRO A 30 1.47 -4.12 10.97
CA PRO A 30 0.38 -4.03 11.92
C PRO A 30 0.71 -3.07 13.07
N ASP A 31 -0.26 -2.24 13.44
CA ASP A 31 -0.17 -1.23 14.52
C ASP A 31 0.88 -0.12 14.34
N ALA A 32 1.63 -0.11 13.23
CA ALA A 32 2.61 0.93 12.94
C ALA A 32 1.93 2.29 12.67
N ASP A 33 2.61 3.36 13.10
CA ASP A 33 2.15 4.73 12.90
C ASP A 33 2.57 5.33 11.55
N ASP A 34 3.41 4.63 10.78
CA ASP A 34 3.88 5.03 9.45
C ASP A 34 4.23 3.80 8.61
N CYS A 35 4.26 3.97 7.29
CA CYS A 35 4.76 2.97 6.36
C CYS A 35 6.29 3.12 6.17
N ILE A 36 6.93 1.98 5.91
CA ILE A 36 8.36 1.87 5.59
C ILE A 36 8.48 1.88 4.06
N PRO A 37 9.07 2.90 3.44
CA PRO A 37 9.29 2.91 1.99
C PRO A 37 10.20 1.75 1.57
N CYS A 38 9.85 1.08 0.49
CA CYS A 38 10.62 -0.01 -0.08
C CYS A 38 11.01 0.35 -1.51
N THR A 39 12.32 0.40 -1.77
CA THR A 39 12.87 0.61 -3.11
C THR A 39 13.45 -0.66 -3.71
N ASP A 40 13.58 -1.72 -2.92
CA ASP A 40 14.13 -3.02 -3.29
C ASP A 40 13.09 -4.12 -3.09
N ILE A 41 12.85 -4.91 -4.14
CA ILE A 41 11.92 -6.04 -4.16
C ILE A 41 12.40 -7.16 -3.23
N GLN A 42 13.72 -7.40 -3.15
CA GLN A 42 14.24 -8.47 -2.31
C GLN A 42 13.96 -8.17 -0.83
N HIS A 43 14.32 -6.96 -0.39
CA HIS A 43 14.02 -6.52 0.98
C HIS A 43 12.51 -6.53 1.28
N MET A 44 11.68 -6.18 0.30
CA MET A 44 10.23 -6.20 0.46
C MET A 44 9.68 -7.62 0.66
N ASN A 45 10.16 -8.59 -0.12
CA ASN A 45 9.76 -9.99 0.05
C ASN A 45 10.21 -10.53 1.42
N GLU A 46 11.43 -10.21 1.87
CA GLU A 46 11.92 -10.59 3.20
C GLU A 46 11.03 -10.03 4.33
N LEU A 47 10.58 -8.78 4.20
CA LEU A 47 9.68 -8.16 5.16
C LEU A 47 8.29 -8.81 5.14
N LEU A 48 7.77 -9.16 3.96
CA LEU A 48 6.48 -9.84 3.80
C LEU A 48 6.51 -11.26 4.38
N ASP A 49 7.62 -11.98 4.20
CA ASP A 49 7.83 -13.31 4.79
C ASP A 49 7.85 -13.26 6.32
N GLN A 50 8.52 -12.27 6.89
CA GLN A 50 8.57 -12.06 8.34
C GLN A 50 7.24 -11.53 8.89
N ASN A 51 6.48 -10.80 8.08
CA ASN A 51 5.26 -10.11 8.49
C ASN A 51 4.12 -10.41 7.50
N PRO A 52 3.52 -11.61 7.52
CA PRO A 52 2.49 -12.01 6.56
C PRO A 52 1.20 -11.20 6.65
N LYS A 53 1.02 -10.41 7.72
CA LYS A 53 -0.11 -9.48 7.91
C LYS A 53 0.22 -8.03 7.53
N ALA A 54 1.43 -7.77 7.04
CA ALA A 54 1.80 -6.44 6.61
C ALA A 54 0.97 -6.03 5.38
N ILE A 55 0.71 -4.72 5.27
CA ILE A 55 -0.12 -4.14 4.23
C ILE A 55 0.81 -3.46 3.23
N ILE A 56 0.62 -3.73 1.95
CA ILE A 56 1.40 -3.10 0.89
C ILE A 56 0.74 -1.77 0.53
N VAL A 57 1.46 -0.66 0.67
CA VAL A 57 1.00 0.69 0.32
C VAL A 57 1.67 1.13 -0.96
N TYR A 58 0.89 1.59 -1.94
CA TYR A 58 1.45 1.91 -3.25
C TYR A 58 0.67 3.01 -3.99
N ASN A 59 1.31 3.72 -4.93
CA ASN A 59 0.64 4.71 -5.78
C ASN A 59 0.37 4.20 -7.22
N GLN A 60 -0.44 4.94 -7.98
CA GLN A 60 -0.83 4.59 -9.36
C GLN A 60 0.26 4.81 -10.42
N HIS A 61 1.53 4.97 -10.02
CA HIS A 61 2.61 5.16 -10.98
C HIS A 61 2.90 3.84 -11.72
N PRO A 62 3.11 3.84 -13.06
CA PRO A 62 3.27 2.60 -13.84
C PRO A 62 4.42 1.69 -13.35
N GLN A 63 5.54 2.29 -12.95
CA GLN A 63 6.67 1.54 -12.38
C GLN A 63 6.31 0.86 -11.05
N THR A 64 5.41 1.45 -10.25
CA THR A 64 4.95 0.83 -9.00
C THR A 64 4.14 -0.44 -9.28
N SER A 65 3.27 -0.40 -10.29
CA SER A 65 2.52 -1.60 -10.72
C SER A 65 3.46 -2.72 -11.17
N GLN A 66 4.49 -2.39 -11.95
CA GLN A 66 5.51 -3.37 -12.37
C GLN A 66 6.26 -3.98 -11.19
N LEU A 67 6.54 -3.20 -10.14
CA LEU A 67 7.18 -3.70 -8.93
C LEU A 67 6.25 -4.64 -8.16
N ILE A 68 4.96 -4.31 -8.07
CA ILE A 68 3.97 -5.16 -7.39
C ILE A 68 3.82 -6.51 -8.08
N ASP A 69 3.83 -6.54 -9.42
CA ASP A 69 3.71 -7.79 -10.19
C ASP A 69 4.92 -8.72 -10.01
N GLN A 70 6.06 -8.21 -9.51
CA GLN A 70 7.26 -8.98 -9.19
C GLN A 70 7.29 -9.50 -7.75
N LEU A 71 6.37 -9.05 -6.89
CA LEU A 71 6.34 -9.46 -5.49
C LEU A 71 5.80 -10.88 -5.32
N GLN A 72 6.38 -11.61 -4.37
CA GLN A 72 5.86 -12.90 -3.93
C GLN A 72 4.75 -12.67 -2.91
N ILE A 73 3.55 -12.37 -3.41
CA ILE A 73 2.39 -12.06 -2.56
C ILE A 73 1.63 -13.33 -2.16
N SER A 74 1.14 -13.35 -0.92
CA SER A 74 0.22 -14.40 -0.47
C SER A 74 -1.15 -14.28 -1.15
N ALA A 75 -1.90 -15.39 -1.21
CA ALA A 75 -3.25 -15.42 -1.78
C ALA A 75 -4.28 -14.57 -1.01
N ALA A 76 -3.93 -13.99 0.13
CA ALA A 76 -4.83 -13.11 0.89
C ALA A 76 -4.19 -11.75 1.21
N GLN A 77 -3.19 -11.35 0.41
CA GLN A 77 -2.45 -10.11 0.63
C GLN A 77 -3.35 -8.88 0.57
N ILE A 78 -3.18 -8.00 1.56
CA ILE A 78 -3.91 -6.73 1.66
C ILE A 78 -3.02 -5.61 1.12
N PHE A 79 -3.65 -4.70 0.39
CA PHE A 79 -3.05 -3.54 -0.20
C PHE A 79 -3.81 -2.27 0.18
N ILE A 80 -3.11 -1.14 0.19
CA ILE A 80 -3.67 0.21 0.18
C ILE A 80 -3.13 0.89 -1.08
N GLU A 81 -4.03 1.12 -2.04
CA GLU A 81 -3.74 1.92 -3.22
C GLU A 81 -4.00 3.39 -2.94
N ILE A 82 -3.02 4.23 -3.23
CA ILE A 82 -3.14 5.70 -3.21
C ILE A 82 -3.63 6.13 -4.58
N ARG A 83 -4.86 6.64 -4.63
CA ARG A 83 -5.52 7.07 -5.86
C ARG A 83 -5.61 8.59 -5.91
N GLN A 84 -5.41 9.15 -7.08
CA GLN A 84 -5.65 10.56 -7.33
C GLN A 84 -6.89 10.72 -8.19
N ASP A 85 -7.83 11.57 -7.76
CA ASP A 85 -9.00 11.90 -8.57
C ASP A 85 -8.66 12.93 -9.67
N THR A 86 -9.64 13.23 -10.54
CA THR A 86 -9.47 14.19 -11.64
C THR A 86 -9.26 15.64 -11.18
N LYS A 87 -9.48 15.94 -9.89
CA LYS A 87 -9.25 17.24 -9.26
C LYS A 87 -7.92 17.29 -8.51
N GLY A 88 -7.15 16.20 -8.54
CA GLY A 88 -5.86 16.09 -7.86
C GLY A 88 -5.96 15.68 -6.39
N VAL A 89 -7.16 15.34 -5.89
CA VAL A 89 -7.36 14.92 -4.49
C VAL A 89 -6.90 13.48 -4.32
N LEU A 90 -6.06 13.26 -3.31
CA LEU A 90 -5.58 11.93 -2.96
C LEU A 90 -6.54 11.21 -2.01
N GLY A 91 -6.84 9.96 -2.34
CA GLY A 91 -7.61 9.03 -1.52
C GLY A 91 -6.87 7.71 -1.35
N LEU A 92 -7.29 6.94 -0.36
CA LEU A 92 -6.79 5.59 -0.11
C LEU A 92 -7.89 4.58 -0.41
N GLN A 93 -7.55 3.49 -1.10
CA GLN A 93 -8.44 2.36 -1.33
C GLN A 93 -7.78 1.10 -0.79
N ALA A 94 -8.44 0.40 0.13
CA ALA A 94 -7.99 -0.90 0.59
C ALA A 94 -8.50 -2.00 -0.34
N LEU A 95 -7.62 -2.93 -0.68
CA LEU A 95 -7.88 -4.03 -1.59
C LEU A 95 -7.33 -5.32 -0.99
N ARG A 96 -8.05 -6.43 -1.17
CA ARG A 96 -7.50 -7.77 -0.97
C ARG A 96 -7.41 -8.45 -2.33
N LYS A 97 -6.23 -8.97 -2.70
CA LYS A 97 -6.09 -9.79 -3.89
C LYS A 97 -6.10 -11.26 -3.48
N GLN A 98 -7.05 -12.03 -4.02
CA GLN A 98 -7.18 -13.46 -3.81
C GLN A 98 -7.51 -14.16 -5.12
N ASP A 99 -6.71 -15.16 -5.49
CA ASP A 99 -6.90 -16.01 -6.68
C ASP A 99 -7.17 -15.21 -7.98
N GLY A 100 -6.41 -14.13 -8.18
CA GLY A 100 -6.54 -13.26 -9.35
C GLY A 100 -7.74 -12.29 -9.31
N ARG A 101 -8.53 -12.28 -8.24
CA ARG A 101 -9.62 -11.32 -8.01
C ARG A 101 -9.22 -10.27 -6.97
N ALA A 102 -9.62 -9.04 -7.21
CA ALA A 102 -9.46 -7.94 -6.25
C ALA A 102 -10.81 -7.64 -5.58
N GLU A 103 -10.84 -7.70 -4.26
CA GLU A 103 -11.98 -7.29 -3.43
C GLU A 103 -11.66 -5.93 -2.78
N THR A 104 -12.57 -4.97 -2.89
CA THR A 104 -12.42 -3.70 -2.15
C THR A 104 -12.81 -3.90 -0.70
N LEU A 105 -11.93 -3.51 0.21
CA LEU A 105 -12.19 -3.53 1.65
C LEU A 105 -12.63 -2.14 2.10
N GLU A 106 -13.63 -2.10 2.98
CA GLU A 106 -13.97 -0.89 3.72
C GLU A 106 -12.79 -0.47 4.62
N LEU A 107 -12.34 0.78 4.45
CA LEU A 107 -11.33 1.42 5.30
C LEU A 107 -12.02 2.11 6.48
N VAL A 108 -11.66 1.69 7.69
CA VAL A 108 -12.13 2.29 8.94
C VAL A 108 -10.99 3.04 9.60
N TYR A 109 -11.23 4.29 9.97
CA TYR A 109 -10.24 5.18 10.56
C TYR A 109 -10.45 5.26 12.07
N LEU A 110 -9.46 4.79 12.84
CA LEU A 110 -9.40 4.99 14.29
C LEU A 110 -8.69 6.29 14.65
#